data_AF-A1RQH8-F1
#
_entry.id   AF-A1RQH8-F1
#
_cell.length_a   1.000
_cell.length_b   1.000
_cell.length_c   1.000
_cell.angle_alpha   90.00
_cell.angle_beta   90.00
_cell.angle_gamma   90.00
#
_symmetry.space_group_name_H-M   'P 1'
#
loop_
_entity.id
_entity.type
_entity.pdbx_description
1 polymer ?
#
loop_
_entity_poly.entity_id
_entity_poly.type
_entity_poly.pdbx_seq_one_letter_code
_entity_poly.pdbx_strand_id
1 'polypeptide(L)'
;MILFVADLTTAALATYIAYRVFQAWQSLYDRRLSLYFFGMILLAAALVLEAVVDIYLGLLRETEPGRFVARQEAVFRAVVNLLLLAALTPIAIAVTPAMFYAIAPLFILAPVNAILAIYIAAVMFIKTAERKAPPYVPLAFTALTISLLFPISSNIATVSRLLTAVFLALGIWHGRGAPG
;
A
#
# COMPACT_ATOMS: atom_id res chain seq x y z
N MET A 1 21.82 9.42 1.68
CA MET A 1 21.21 10.01 2.90
C MET A 1 19.73 10.36 2.72
N ILE A 2 19.33 11.10 1.68
CA ILE A 2 17.92 11.49 1.46
C ILE A 2 16.99 10.27 1.27
N LEU A 3 17.43 9.25 0.51
CA LEU A 3 16.65 8.00 0.30
C LEU A 3 16.45 7.21 1.60
N PHE A 4 17.51 7.08 2.41
CA PHE A 4 17.44 6.44 3.73
C PHE A 4 16.44 7.11 4.68
N VAL A 5 16.39 8.45 4.69
CA VAL A 5 15.41 9.20 5.49
C VAL A 5 14.00 8.96 4.98
N ALA A 6 13.79 8.86 3.66
CA ALA A 6 12.48 8.56 3.07
C ALA A 6 11.99 7.15 3.44
N ASP A 7 12.86 6.14 3.42
CA ASP A 7 12.52 4.76 3.82
C ASP A 7 12.17 4.69 5.30
N LEU A 8 12.96 5.34 6.16
CA LEU A 8 12.70 5.38 7.60
C LEU A 8 11.37 6.09 7.91
N THR A 9 11.08 7.18 7.19
CA THR A 9 9.81 7.91 7.31
C THR A 9 8.64 7.07 6.83
N THR A 10 8.81 6.33 5.73
CA THR A 10 7.79 5.39 5.20
C THR A 10 7.49 4.31 6.22
N ALA A 11 8.51 3.70 6.82
CA ALA A 11 8.35 2.68 7.85
C ALA A 11 7.65 3.24 9.12
N ALA A 12 8.03 4.43 9.58
CA ALA A 12 7.41 5.09 10.72
C ALA A 12 5.92 5.40 10.46
N LEU A 13 5.59 5.96 9.29
CA LEU A 13 4.22 6.24 8.88
C LEU A 13 3.40 4.97 8.72
N ALA A 14 3.96 3.93 8.11
CA ALA A 14 3.30 2.64 7.96
C ALA A 14 3.01 1.98 9.31
N THR A 15 3.95 2.06 10.26
CA THR A 15 3.73 1.58 11.63
C THR A 15 2.62 2.37 12.34
N TYR A 16 2.60 3.70 12.17
CA TYR A 16 1.51 4.55 12.67
C TYR A 16 0.16 4.15 12.06
N ILE A 17 0.11 3.93 10.73
CA ILE A 17 -1.09 3.45 10.03
C ILE A 17 -1.55 2.13 10.64
N ALA A 18 -0.67 1.13 10.75
CA ALA A 18 -0.99 -0.18 11.29
C ALA A 18 -1.56 -0.09 12.71
N TYR A 19 -0.92 0.68 13.59
CA TYR A 19 -1.38 0.88 14.97
C TYR A 19 -2.79 1.50 15.02
N ARG A 20 -3.03 2.54 14.22
CA ARG A 20 -4.33 3.23 14.21
C ARG A 20 -5.44 2.41 13.57
N VAL A 21 -5.12 1.65 12.52
CA VAL A 21 -6.04 0.72 11.84
C VAL A 21 -6.38 -0.44 12.79
N PHE A 22 -5.42 -0.97 13.52
CA PHE A 22 -5.64 -2.02 14.54
C PHE A 22 -6.53 -1.53 15.70
N GLN A 23 -6.28 -0.32 16.21
CA GLN A 23 -7.12 0.29 17.24
C GLN A 23 -8.58 0.44 16.77
N ALA A 24 -8.79 0.88 15.52
CA ALA A 24 -10.13 0.99 14.95
C ALA A 24 -10.79 -0.37 14.76
N TRP A 25 -10.03 -1.39 14.32
CA TRP A 25 -10.54 -2.74 14.10
C TRP A 25 -11.15 -3.38 15.35
N GLN A 26 -10.55 -3.16 16.54
CA GLN A 26 -11.10 -3.68 17.80
C GLN A 26 -12.51 -3.16 18.13
N SER A 27 -12.93 -2.05 17.54
CA SER A 27 -14.24 -1.43 17.80
C SER A 27 -15.34 -1.88 16.84
N LEU A 28 -15.05 -2.74 15.87
CA LEU A 28 -15.93 -3.00 14.74
C LEU A 28 -16.61 -4.36 14.78
N TYR A 29 -17.92 -4.36 14.55
CA TYR A 29 -18.77 -5.55 14.48
C TYR A 29 -19.04 -6.04 13.04
N ASP A 30 -18.81 -5.20 12.03
CA ASP A 30 -19.13 -5.49 10.63
C ASP A 30 -17.99 -6.24 9.90
N ARG A 31 -18.31 -7.40 9.32
CA ARG A 31 -17.38 -8.31 8.62
C ARG A 31 -16.73 -7.68 7.38
N ARG A 32 -17.47 -6.83 6.66
CA ARG A 32 -16.93 -6.19 5.44
C ARG A 32 -15.88 -5.14 5.79
N LEU A 33 -16.15 -4.41 6.86
CA LEU A 33 -15.24 -3.40 7.38
C LEU A 33 -14.00 -4.06 8.00
N SER A 34 -14.15 -5.17 8.75
CA SER A 34 -12.98 -5.91 9.25
C SER A 34 -12.06 -6.42 8.13
N LEU A 35 -12.60 -6.82 6.98
CA LEU A 35 -11.81 -7.25 5.82
C LEU A 35 -10.97 -6.11 5.25
N TYR A 36 -11.54 -4.91 5.17
CA TYR A 36 -10.82 -3.69 4.78
C TYR A 36 -9.68 -3.36 5.76
N PHE A 37 -9.97 -3.35 7.06
CA PHE A 37 -8.97 -3.06 8.10
C PHE A 37 -7.83 -4.09 8.08
N PHE A 38 -8.14 -5.37 7.92
CA PHE A 38 -7.14 -6.43 7.77
C PHE A 38 -6.22 -6.18 6.57
N GLY A 39 -6.79 -5.89 5.40
CA GLY A 39 -6.02 -5.57 4.20
C GLY A 39 -5.15 -4.32 4.39
N MET A 40 -5.64 -3.30 5.11
CA MET A 40 -4.87 -2.09 5.43
C MET A 40 -3.68 -2.36 6.38
N ILE A 41 -3.81 -3.28 7.34
CA ILE A 41 -2.70 -3.71 8.20
C ILE A 41 -1.64 -4.43 7.36
N LEU A 42 -2.06 -5.35 6.47
CA LEU A 42 -1.14 -6.04 5.57
C LEU A 42 -0.44 -5.09 4.61
N LEU A 43 -1.15 -4.08 4.09
CA LEU A 43 -0.57 -3.05 3.24
C LEU A 43 0.50 -2.25 3.99
N ALA A 44 0.23 -1.87 5.24
CA ALA A 44 1.20 -1.20 6.08
C ALA A 44 2.43 -2.09 6.35
N ALA A 45 2.23 -3.38 6.64
CA ALA A 45 3.32 -4.33 6.80
C ALA A 45 4.16 -4.46 5.52
N ALA A 46 3.52 -4.45 4.34
CA ALA A 46 4.21 -4.46 3.07
C ALA A 46 5.08 -3.22 2.85
N LEU A 47 4.58 -2.03 3.19
CA LEU A 47 5.34 -0.77 3.10
C LEU A 47 6.55 -0.76 4.04
N VAL A 48 6.40 -1.31 5.26
CA VAL A 48 7.53 -1.46 6.19
C VAL A 48 8.58 -2.42 5.62
N LEU A 49 8.14 -3.58 5.13
CA LEU A 49 9.04 -4.57 4.55
C LEU A 49 9.78 -4.02 3.32
N GLU A 50 9.08 -3.30 2.44
CA GLU A 50 9.67 -2.62 1.28
C GLU A 50 10.76 -1.61 1.72
N ALA A 51 10.49 -0.79 2.73
CA ALA A 51 11.47 0.17 3.25
C ALA A 51 12.71 -0.51 3.84
N VAL A 52 12.52 -1.62 4.59
CA VAL A 52 13.63 -2.39 5.15
C VAL A 52 14.46 -3.05 4.05
N VAL A 53 13.82 -3.59 3.03
CA VAL A 53 14.48 -4.20 1.86
C VAL A 53 15.29 -3.15 1.10
N ASP A 54 14.76 -1.94 0.87
CA ASP A 54 15.49 -0.88 0.19
C ASP A 54 16.74 -0.44 0.95
N ILE A 55 16.63 -0.28 2.28
CA ILE A 55 17.78 0.00 3.14
C ILE A 55 18.82 -1.12 3.03
N TYR A 56 18.39 -2.37 3.11
CA TYR A 56 19.27 -3.53 3.04
C TYR A 56 19.98 -3.63 1.69
N LEU A 57 19.24 -3.56 0.57
CA LEU A 57 19.82 -3.58 -0.77
C LEU A 57 20.71 -2.36 -1.05
N GLY A 58 20.39 -1.20 -0.47
CA GLY A 58 21.23 -0.01 -0.52
C GLY A 58 22.60 -0.24 0.11
N LEU A 59 22.63 -0.86 1.30
CA LEU A 59 23.88 -1.22 2.00
C LEU A 59 24.68 -2.29 1.26
N LEU A 60 24.03 -3.30 0.67
CA LEU A 60 24.73 -4.35 -0.09
C LEU A 60 25.34 -3.84 -1.41
N ARG A 61 24.74 -2.82 -2.04
CA ARG A 61 25.29 -2.24 -3.27
C ARG A 61 26.65 -1.57 -3.08
N GLU A 62 26.98 -1.16 -1.86
CA GLU A 62 28.28 -0.57 -1.54
C GLU A 62 29.38 -1.62 -1.35
N THR A 63 29.01 -2.89 -1.15
CA THR A 63 29.94 -3.95 -0.69
C THR A 63 30.01 -5.18 -1.60
N GLU A 64 28.98 -5.47 -2.40
CA GLU A 64 28.84 -6.75 -3.11
C GLU A 64 28.64 -6.65 -4.63
N PRO A 65 28.97 -7.72 -5.40
CA PRO A 65 28.82 -7.73 -6.85
C PRO A 65 27.35 -7.62 -7.30
N GLY A 66 27.09 -6.75 -8.28
CA GLY A 66 25.73 -6.39 -8.72
C GLY A 66 24.83 -7.55 -9.18
N ARG A 67 25.39 -8.70 -9.60
CA ARG A 67 24.61 -9.90 -9.96
C ARG A 67 23.95 -10.56 -8.74
N PHE A 68 24.60 -10.54 -7.58
CA PHE A 68 24.07 -11.11 -6.35
C PHE A 68 22.96 -10.21 -5.78
N VAL A 69 23.20 -8.89 -5.78
CA VAL A 69 22.19 -7.87 -5.43
C VAL A 69 20.95 -8.01 -6.31
N ALA A 70 21.10 -8.18 -7.62
CA ALA A 70 19.97 -8.35 -8.54
C ALA A 70 19.13 -9.61 -8.25
N ARG A 71 19.77 -10.73 -7.85
CA ARG A 71 19.04 -11.95 -7.44
C ARG A 71 18.27 -11.74 -6.15
N GLN A 72 18.88 -11.10 -5.15
CA GLN A 72 18.20 -10.79 -3.89
C GLN A 72 17.04 -9.83 -4.10
N GLU A 73 17.23 -8.78 -4.92
CA GLU A 73 16.17 -7.85 -5.29
C GLU A 73 14.98 -8.58 -5.91
N ALA A 74 15.21 -9.52 -6.83
CA ALA A 74 14.14 -10.31 -7.43
C ALA A 74 13.36 -11.15 -6.41
N VAL A 75 14.06 -11.77 -5.44
CA VAL A 75 13.42 -12.57 -4.38
C VAL A 75 12.59 -11.68 -3.46
N PHE A 76 13.16 -10.59 -2.96
CA PHE A 76 12.43 -9.66 -2.10
C PHE A 76 11.23 -9.05 -2.81
N ARG A 77 11.37 -8.73 -4.11
CA ARG A 77 10.26 -8.25 -4.93
C ARG A 77 9.13 -9.26 -5.07
N ALA A 78 9.44 -10.54 -5.19
CA ALA A 78 8.42 -11.59 -5.21
C ALA A 78 7.67 -11.67 -3.87
N VAL A 79 8.40 -11.64 -2.75
CA VAL A 79 7.81 -11.68 -1.40
C VAL A 79 6.92 -10.46 -1.14
N VAL A 80 7.42 -9.27 -1.45
CA VAL A 80 6.67 -8.01 -1.35
C VAL A 80 5.42 -8.04 -2.22
N ASN A 81 5.53 -8.53 -3.46
CA ASN A 81 4.38 -8.64 -4.35
C ASN A 81 3.33 -9.62 -3.83
N LEU A 82 3.72 -10.74 -3.23
CA LEU A 82 2.78 -11.67 -2.62
C LEU A 82 2.07 -11.03 -1.41
N LEU A 83 2.81 -10.28 -0.59
CA LEU A 83 2.25 -9.59 0.57
C LEU A 83 1.29 -8.46 0.15
N LEU A 84 1.66 -7.69 -0.88
CA LEU A 84 0.79 -6.68 -1.48
C LEU A 84 -0.45 -7.30 -2.10
N LEU A 85 -0.34 -8.45 -2.75
CA LEU A 85 -1.50 -9.17 -3.28
C LEU A 85 -2.44 -9.55 -2.14
N ALA A 86 -1.90 -10.17 -1.08
CA ALA A 86 -2.65 -10.55 0.12
C ALA A 86 -3.29 -9.34 0.83
N ALA A 87 -2.69 -8.15 0.71
CA ALA A 87 -3.24 -6.89 1.23
C ALA A 87 -4.33 -6.30 0.32
N LEU A 88 -4.07 -6.21 -0.98
CA LEU A 88 -4.92 -5.52 -1.95
C LEU A 88 -6.19 -6.32 -2.28
N THR A 89 -6.12 -7.66 -2.30
CA THR A 89 -7.29 -8.49 -2.55
C THR A 89 -8.44 -8.24 -1.55
N PRO A 90 -8.25 -8.31 -0.23
CA PRO A 90 -9.32 -8.00 0.72
C PRO A 90 -9.76 -6.53 0.67
N ILE A 91 -8.85 -5.58 0.40
CA ILE A 91 -9.23 -4.17 0.22
C ILE A 91 -10.14 -4.02 -1.01
N ALA A 92 -9.77 -4.61 -2.14
CA ALA A 92 -10.56 -4.57 -3.36
C ALA A 92 -11.94 -5.18 -3.12
N ILE A 93 -12.02 -6.37 -2.52
CA ILE A 93 -13.29 -7.02 -2.17
C ILE A 93 -14.15 -6.11 -1.28
N ALA A 94 -13.57 -5.51 -0.25
CA ALA A 94 -14.30 -4.65 0.66
C ALA A 94 -14.81 -3.37 -0.04
N VAL A 95 -14.06 -2.81 -0.98
CA VAL A 95 -14.39 -1.56 -1.67
C VAL A 95 -15.33 -1.79 -2.86
N THR A 96 -15.35 -3.00 -3.45
CA THR A 96 -16.17 -3.39 -4.60
C THR A 96 -17.67 -3.33 -4.28
N PRO A 97 -18.48 -2.51 -4.97
CA PRO A 97 -19.94 -2.55 -4.81
C PRO A 97 -20.49 -3.93 -5.19
N ALA A 98 -21.55 -4.38 -4.52
CA ALA A 98 -22.05 -5.76 -4.65
C ALA A 98 -22.43 -6.16 -6.10
N MET A 99 -22.76 -5.18 -6.94
CA MET A 99 -23.07 -5.38 -8.36
C MET A 99 -21.88 -5.86 -9.21
N PHE A 100 -20.64 -5.74 -8.71
CA PHE A 100 -19.42 -6.08 -9.48
C PHE A 100 -18.72 -7.37 -9.01
N TYR A 101 -19.29 -8.12 -8.05
CA TYR A 101 -18.68 -9.37 -7.57
C TYR A 101 -18.49 -10.42 -8.69
N ALA A 102 -19.26 -10.35 -9.77
CA ALA A 102 -19.15 -11.26 -10.91
C ALA A 102 -17.82 -11.10 -11.71
N ILE A 103 -17.17 -9.94 -11.61
CA ILE A 103 -15.95 -9.60 -12.39
C ILE A 103 -14.68 -9.74 -11.52
N ALA A 104 -14.83 -9.90 -10.20
CA ALA A 104 -13.74 -10.12 -9.25
C ALA A 104 -12.78 -11.29 -9.61
N PRO A 105 -13.21 -12.39 -10.26
CA PRO A 105 -12.30 -13.48 -10.63
C PRO A 105 -11.29 -13.12 -11.74
N LEU A 106 -11.56 -12.08 -12.57
CA LEU A 106 -10.71 -11.72 -13.70
C LEU A 106 -9.39 -11.02 -13.31
N PHE A 107 -9.24 -10.60 -12.06
CA PHE A 107 -8.03 -9.92 -11.57
C PHE A 107 -6.85 -10.86 -11.29
N ILE A 108 -6.99 -12.18 -11.49
CA ILE A 108 -6.02 -13.21 -11.09
C ILE A 108 -4.86 -13.39 -12.11
N LEU A 109 -4.94 -12.81 -13.32
CA LEU A 109 -4.10 -13.22 -14.47
C LEU A 109 -3.08 -12.20 -15.06
N ALA A 110 -2.74 -11.10 -14.38
CA ALA A 110 -1.81 -10.07 -14.92
C ALA A 110 -0.87 -9.52 -13.81
N PRO A 111 -0.05 -8.44 -13.95
CA PRO A 111 0.71 -7.91 -12.82
C PRO A 111 -0.25 -7.31 -11.79
N VAL A 112 -0.74 -8.18 -10.90
CA VAL A 112 -2.03 -8.03 -10.21
C VAL A 112 -2.05 -6.80 -9.32
N ASN A 113 -0.94 -6.49 -8.66
CA ASN A 113 -0.92 -5.46 -7.61
C ASN A 113 -1.16 -4.05 -8.15
N ALA A 114 -0.58 -3.69 -9.30
CA ALA A 114 -0.78 -2.36 -9.89
C ALA A 114 -2.22 -2.18 -10.41
N ILE A 115 -2.79 -3.24 -10.99
CA ILE A 115 -4.18 -3.24 -11.47
C ILE A 115 -5.16 -3.17 -10.30
N LEU A 116 -4.92 -3.94 -9.23
CA LEU A 116 -5.74 -3.86 -8.02
C LEU A 116 -5.62 -2.48 -7.37
N ALA A 117 -4.42 -1.92 -7.26
CA ALA A 117 -4.21 -0.59 -6.69
C ALA A 117 -4.96 0.49 -7.49
N ILE A 118 -4.86 0.49 -8.83
CA ILE A 118 -5.57 1.49 -9.64
C ILE A 118 -7.08 1.27 -9.63
N TYR A 119 -7.55 0.02 -9.58
CA TYR A 119 -8.96 -0.30 -9.39
C TYR A 119 -9.49 0.26 -8.08
N ILE A 120 -8.79 -0.01 -6.97
CA ILE A 120 -9.13 0.51 -5.64
C ILE A 120 -9.16 2.04 -5.67
N ALA A 121 -8.15 2.67 -6.27
CA ALA A 121 -8.10 4.12 -6.43
C ALA A 121 -9.33 4.65 -7.18
N ALA A 122 -9.67 4.07 -8.33
CA ALA A 122 -10.81 4.48 -9.15
C ALA A 122 -12.14 4.40 -8.39
N VAL A 123 -12.42 3.25 -7.74
CA VAL A 123 -13.66 3.09 -6.97
C VAL A 123 -13.72 4.04 -5.79
N MET A 124 -12.60 4.26 -5.10
CA MET A 124 -12.56 5.21 -4.00
C MET A 124 -12.70 6.65 -4.48
N PHE A 125 -12.14 7.02 -5.64
CA PHE A 125 -12.32 8.34 -6.24
C PHE A 125 -13.78 8.68 -6.46
N ILE A 126 -14.54 7.75 -7.07
CA ILE A 126 -15.99 7.91 -7.28
C ILE A 126 -16.69 8.15 -5.94
N LYS A 127 -16.40 7.32 -4.93
CA LYS A 127 -17.00 7.47 -3.59
C LYS A 127 -16.62 8.77 -2.90
N THR A 128 -15.38 9.24 -3.02
CA THR A 128 -14.96 10.54 -2.45
C THR A 128 -15.61 11.71 -3.16
N ALA A 129 -15.80 11.63 -4.48
CA ALA A 129 -16.50 12.65 -5.25
C ALA A 129 -17.98 12.73 -4.85
N GLU A 130 -18.65 11.59 -4.68
CA GLU A 130 -20.03 11.51 -4.18
C GLU A 130 -20.18 12.11 -2.79
N ARG A 131 -19.21 11.83 -1.89
CA ARG A 131 -19.24 12.25 -0.49
C ARG A 131 -18.65 13.63 -0.24
N LYS A 132 -18.13 14.32 -1.27
CA LYS A 132 -17.38 15.58 -1.16
C LYS A 132 -16.25 15.51 -0.10
N ALA A 133 -15.67 14.33 0.08
CA ALA A 133 -14.62 14.08 1.05
C ALA A 133 -13.25 14.27 0.39
N PRO A 134 -12.20 14.64 1.15
CA PRO A 134 -10.89 14.82 0.57
C PRO A 134 -10.31 13.49 0.03
N PRO A 135 -9.71 13.48 -1.17
CA PRO A 135 -9.32 12.26 -1.87
C PRO A 135 -7.97 11.68 -1.40
N TYR A 136 -7.67 11.70 -0.11
CA TYR A 136 -6.37 11.23 0.39
C TYR A 136 -6.15 9.74 0.15
N VAL A 137 -7.12 8.89 0.52
CA VAL A 137 -7.01 7.44 0.33
C VAL A 137 -6.87 7.05 -1.15
N PRO A 138 -7.71 7.53 -2.10
CA PRO A 138 -7.51 7.20 -3.51
C PRO A 138 -6.17 7.71 -4.06
N LEU A 139 -5.70 8.89 -3.64
CA LEU A 139 -4.36 9.38 -4.02
C LEU A 139 -3.24 8.46 -3.53
N ALA A 140 -3.38 7.87 -2.34
CA ALA A 140 -2.42 6.88 -1.86
C ALA A 140 -2.31 5.66 -2.78
N PHE A 141 -3.45 5.12 -3.22
CA PHE A 141 -3.45 3.96 -4.13
C PHE A 141 -2.96 4.31 -5.55
N THR A 142 -3.14 5.55 -6.01
CA THR A 142 -2.48 6.01 -7.24
C THR A 142 -0.96 6.07 -7.08
N ALA A 143 -0.46 6.57 -5.96
CA ALA A 143 0.98 6.63 -5.68
C ALA A 143 1.56 5.22 -5.55
N LEU A 144 0.83 4.29 -4.92
CA LEU A 144 1.20 2.88 -4.86
C LEU A 144 1.25 2.23 -6.25
N THR A 145 0.30 2.58 -7.13
CA THR A 145 0.34 2.09 -8.52
C THR A 145 1.62 2.52 -9.20
N ILE A 146 2.00 3.79 -9.05
CA ILE A 146 3.25 4.33 -9.62
C ILE A 146 4.45 3.56 -9.04
N SER A 147 4.53 3.34 -7.72
CA SER A 147 5.67 2.64 -7.13
C SER A 147 5.84 1.21 -7.66
N LEU A 148 4.75 0.54 -8.02
CA LEU A 148 4.76 -0.84 -8.53
C LEU A 148 5.23 -0.94 -9.98
N LEU A 149 5.11 0.14 -10.77
CA LEU A 149 5.56 0.19 -12.16
C LEU A 149 7.09 0.32 -12.28
N PHE A 150 7.76 0.81 -11.23
CA PHE A 150 9.21 1.03 -11.23
C PHE A 150 9.96 -0.02 -10.39
N PRO A 151 11.25 -0.27 -10.68
CA PRO A 151 12.09 -1.15 -9.85
C PRO A 151 12.09 -0.73 -8.39
N ILE A 152 12.21 -1.71 -7.47
CA ILE A 152 12.13 -1.45 -6.03
C ILE A 152 13.19 -0.42 -5.60
N SER A 153 14.42 -0.56 -6.07
CA SER A 153 15.49 0.36 -5.70
C SER A 153 15.46 1.73 -6.41
N SER A 154 14.42 2.03 -7.19
CA SER A 154 14.38 3.27 -7.96
C SER A 154 13.91 4.43 -7.07
N ASN A 155 14.54 5.61 -7.24
CA ASN A 155 14.15 6.81 -6.48
C ASN A 155 12.66 7.16 -6.67
N ILE A 156 12.13 6.91 -7.86
CA ILE A 156 10.71 7.13 -8.18
C ILE A 156 9.83 6.20 -7.34
N ALA A 157 10.20 4.93 -7.19
CA ALA A 157 9.45 3.99 -6.36
C ALA A 157 9.50 4.41 -4.87
N THR A 158 10.68 4.77 -4.35
CA THR A 158 10.85 5.24 -2.97
C THR A 158 9.98 6.47 -2.66
N VAL A 159 10.04 7.50 -3.51
CA VAL A 159 9.20 8.71 -3.36
C VAL A 159 7.72 8.38 -3.44
N SER A 160 7.33 7.50 -4.37
CA SER A 160 5.92 7.12 -4.55
C SER A 160 5.37 6.32 -3.36
N ARG A 161 6.19 5.47 -2.72
CA ARG A 161 5.83 4.79 -1.46
C ARG A 161 5.72 5.75 -0.30
N LEU A 162 6.63 6.71 -0.18
CA LEU A 162 6.53 7.76 0.83
C LEU A 162 5.23 8.53 0.67
N LEU A 163 4.88 8.93 -0.57
CA LEU A 163 3.60 9.59 -0.86
C LEU A 163 2.41 8.70 -0.50
N THR A 164 2.48 7.40 -0.80
CA THR A 164 1.46 6.43 -0.40
C THR A 164 1.26 6.45 1.12
N ALA A 165 2.34 6.34 1.89
CA ALA A 165 2.29 6.36 3.35
C ALA A 165 1.78 7.70 3.90
N VAL A 166 2.20 8.83 3.34
CA VAL A 166 1.74 10.17 3.74
C VAL A 166 0.24 10.31 3.49
N PHE A 167 -0.25 9.97 2.30
CA PHE A 167 -1.66 10.08 1.96
C PHE A 167 -2.55 9.15 2.80
N LEU A 168 -2.09 7.93 3.09
CA LEU A 168 -2.81 7.03 4.01
C LEU A 168 -2.84 7.61 5.43
N ALA A 169 -1.73 8.14 5.93
CA ALA A 169 -1.67 8.76 7.25
C ALA A 169 -2.57 10.00 7.35
N LEU A 170 -2.60 10.84 6.31
CA LEU A 170 -3.50 11.98 6.21
C LEU A 170 -4.98 11.55 6.15
N GLY A 171 -5.30 10.50 5.40
CA GLY A 171 -6.64 9.91 5.38
C GLY A 171 -7.10 9.45 6.76
N ILE A 172 -6.22 8.78 7.51
CA ILE A 172 -6.49 8.35 8.90
C ILE A 172 -6.63 9.54 9.85
N TRP A 173 -5.80 10.58 9.71
CA TRP A 173 -5.92 11.77 10.54
C TRP A 173 -7.23 12.51 10.25
N HIS A 174 -7.56 12.75 8.99
CA HIS A 174 -8.79 13.44 8.63
C HIS A 174 -10.03 12.66 9.06
N GLY A 175 -10.02 11.33 8.94
CA GLY A 175 -11.09 10.46 9.44
C GLY A 175 -11.31 10.53 10.96
N ARG A 176 -10.36 11.05 11.74
CA ARG A 176 -10.56 11.33 13.18
C ARG A 176 -11.19 12.68 13.48
N GLY A 177 -11.08 13.62 12.55
CA GLY A 177 -11.59 14.99 12.72
C GLY A 177 -13.06 15.16 12.31
N ALA A 178 -13.67 14.15 11.67
CA ALA A 178 -15.08 14.16 11.35
C ALA A 178 -15.88 13.80 12.63
N PRO A 179 -16.70 14.73 13.18
CA PRO A 179 -17.66 14.36 14.20
C PRO A 179 -18.63 13.34 13.60
N GLY A 180 -18.75 12.19 14.27
CA GLY A 180 -19.77 11.17 13.97
C GLY A 180 -21.18 11.66 14.31
#